data_AF-A0A844FBZ5-F1
#
_entry.id   AF-A0A844FBZ5-F1
#
_cell.length_a   1.000
_cell.length_b   1.000
_cell.length_c   1.000
_cell.angle_alpha   90.00
_cell.angle_beta   90.00
_cell.angle_gamma   90.00
#
_symmetry.space_group_name_H-M   'P 1'
#
loop_
_entity.id
_entity.type
_entity.pdbx_description
1 polymer ?
#
loop_
_entity_poly.entity_id
_entity_poly.type
_entity_poly.pdbx_seq_one_letter_code
_entity_poly.pdbx_strand_id
1 'polypeptide(L)'
;MKKTRSRPLNHEQQRISKWLQEVRFKKAFFGGVEEADVWKKIEELNSMYESALSAERARYDALLEEQISHSTKPGEKPVQRRRKSEPRQEKTGNATEKSI
;
A
#
# COMPACT_ATOMS: atom_id res chain seq x y z
N MET A 1 22.80 -7.52 -22.08
CA MET A 1 21.66 -6.58 -21.88
C MET A 1 20.49 -7.38 -21.31
N LYS A 2 20.02 -7.06 -20.09
CA LYS A 2 18.90 -7.79 -19.46
C LYS A 2 17.58 -7.29 -20.06
N LYS A 3 16.86 -8.15 -20.77
CA LYS A 3 15.53 -7.85 -21.32
C LYS A 3 14.55 -7.86 -20.14
N THR A 4 14.08 -6.70 -19.70
CA THR A 4 13.01 -6.62 -18.71
C THR A 4 11.76 -7.25 -19.32
N ARG A 5 11.22 -8.29 -18.69
CA ARG A 5 9.91 -8.83 -19.07
C ARG A 5 8.88 -7.74 -18.73
N SER A 6 8.55 -6.91 -19.72
CA SER A 6 7.47 -5.94 -19.60
C SER A 6 6.18 -6.73 -19.37
N ARG A 7 5.69 -6.74 -18.13
CA ARG A 7 4.35 -7.25 -17.84
C ARG A 7 3.36 -6.30 -18.55
N PRO A 8 2.30 -6.82 -19.18
CA PRO A 8 1.29 -5.94 -19.78
C PRO A 8 0.76 -5.00 -18.70
N LEU A 9 0.74 -3.70 -19.02
CA LEU A 9 0.29 -2.67 -18.08
C LEU A 9 -1.20 -2.87 -17.78
N ASN A 10 -1.55 -2.91 -16.50
CA ASN A 10 -2.95 -2.91 -16.05
C ASN A 10 -3.65 -1.61 -16.55
N HIS A 11 -4.97 -1.62 -16.75
CA HIS A 11 -5.75 -0.46 -17.22
C HIS A 11 -5.44 0.80 -16.41
N GLU A 12 -5.37 0.68 -15.09
CA GLU A 12 -5.04 1.77 -14.17
C GLU A 12 -3.61 2.31 -14.39
N GLN A 13 -2.65 1.43 -14.68
CA GLN A 13 -1.28 1.83 -14.96
C GLN A 13 -1.16 2.57 -16.30
N GLN A 14 -1.93 2.15 -17.31
CA GLN A 14 -1.99 2.85 -18.61
C GLN A 14 -2.58 4.24 -18.44
N ARG A 15 -3.64 4.37 -17.63
CA ARG A 15 -4.27 5.65 -17.30
C ARG A 15 -3.28 6.60 -16.62
N ILE A 16 -2.58 6.13 -15.58
CA ILE A 16 -1.54 6.92 -14.89
C ILE A 16 -0.43 7.32 -15.85
N SER A 17 0.08 6.38 -16.67
CA SER A 17 1.13 6.65 -17.65
C SER A 17 0.72 7.71 -18.67
N LYS A 18 -0.51 7.63 -19.18
CA LYS A 18 -1.04 8.61 -20.14
C LYS A 18 -1.15 9.99 -19.49
N TRP A 19 -1.71 10.04 -18.28
CA TRP A 19 -1.84 11.31 -17.54
C TRP A 19 -0.49 11.96 -17.27
N LEU A 20 0.53 11.19 -16.87
CA LEU A 20 1.89 11.71 -16.63
C LEU A 20 2.54 12.26 -17.91
N GLN A 21 2.23 11.71 -19.07
CA GLN A 21 2.72 12.24 -20.36
C GLN A 21 2.05 13.58 -20.70
N GLU A 22 0.76 13.71 -20.38
CA GLU A 22 -0.10 14.84 -20.76
C GLU A 22 -0.07 15.99 -19.76
N VAL A 23 0.27 15.74 -18.48
CA VAL A 23 0.21 16.76 -17.42
C VAL A 23 1.10 17.95 -17.75
N ARG A 24 0.55 19.15 -17.61
CA ARG A 24 1.22 20.44 -17.75
C ARG A 24 0.89 21.28 -16.52
N PHE A 25 1.85 22.08 -16.07
CA PHE A 25 1.68 23.00 -14.94
C PHE A 25 1.42 24.40 -15.43
N LYS A 26 0.55 25.13 -14.73
CA LYS A 26 0.32 26.54 -14.97
C LYS A 26 1.53 27.36 -14.55
N LYS A 27 1.83 28.39 -15.35
CA LYS A 27 2.92 29.33 -15.07
C LYS A 27 2.44 30.39 -14.07
N ALA A 28 3.24 30.68 -13.05
CA ALA A 28 2.94 31.77 -12.11
C ALA A 28 3.35 33.14 -12.69
N PHE A 29 2.77 34.21 -12.12
CA PHE A 29 2.95 35.58 -12.60
C PHE A 29 4.38 36.12 -12.38
N PHE A 30 5.07 35.67 -11.32
CA PHE A 30 6.47 36.00 -11.04
C PHE A 30 7.36 34.76 -11.14
N GLY A 31 7.58 34.31 -12.37
CA GLY A 31 8.45 33.16 -12.65
C GLY A 31 7.94 31.83 -12.06
N GLY A 32 8.48 30.71 -12.52
CA GLY A 32 8.10 29.39 -12.01
C GLY A 32 6.66 28.95 -12.35
N VAL A 33 6.13 28.04 -11.53
CA VAL A 33 4.82 27.40 -11.68
C VAL A 33 3.90 27.80 -10.54
N GLU A 34 2.60 27.81 -10.81
CA GLU A 34 1.57 28.09 -9.81
C GLU A 34 1.49 26.93 -8.80
N GLU A 35 1.83 27.19 -7.54
CA GLU A 35 1.90 26.16 -6.50
C GLU A 35 0.56 25.45 -6.29
N ALA A 36 -0.55 26.19 -6.30
CA ALA A 36 -1.90 25.62 -6.16
C ALA A 36 -2.24 24.65 -7.30
N ASP A 37 -1.79 24.93 -8.54
CA ASP A 37 -1.96 24.03 -9.67
C ASP A 37 -1.10 22.77 -9.49
N VAL A 38 0.15 22.90 -9.04
CA VAL A 38 1.02 21.76 -8.74
C VAL A 38 0.41 20.85 -7.69
N TRP A 39 -0.06 21.40 -6.56
CA TRP A 39 -0.70 20.63 -5.50
C TRP A 39 -1.94 19.90 -6.00
N LYS A 40 -2.77 20.56 -6.79
CA LYS A 40 -3.94 19.94 -7.41
C LYS A 40 -3.56 18.77 -8.32
N LYS A 41 -2.48 18.90 -9.09
CA LYS A 41 -1.98 17.81 -9.94
C LYS A 41 -1.41 16.65 -9.13
N ILE A 42 -0.74 16.93 -8.00
CA ILE A 42 -0.29 15.88 -7.07
C ILE A 42 -1.48 15.13 -6.47
N GLU A 43 -2.53 15.83 -6.05
CA GLU A 43 -3.74 15.22 -5.50
C GLU A 43 -4.45 14.35 -6.55
N GLU A 44 -4.57 14.85 -7.78
CA GLU A 44 -5.13 14.11 -8.93
C GLU A 44 -4.34 12.82 -9.21
N LEU A 45 -3.00 12.91 -9.20
CA LEU A 45 -2.12 11.75 -9.33
C LEU A 45 -2.32 10.73 -8.21
N ASN A 46 -2.39 11.21 -6.95
CA ASN A 46 -2.58 10.36 -5.80
C ASN A 46 -3.92 9.59 -5.87
N SER A 47 -4.99 10.27 -6.29
CA SER A 47 -6.30 9.63 -6.48
C SER A 47 -6.27 8.49 -7.51
N MET A 48 -5.53 8.64 -8.61
CA MET A 48 -5.36 7.56 -9.58
C MET A 48 -4.56 6.37 -9.00
N TYR A 49 -3.54 6.64 -8.18
CA TYR A 49 -2.79 5.58 -7.49
C TYR A 49 -3.64 4.83 -6.46
N GLU A 50 -4.44 5.53 -5.66
CA GLU A 50 -5.35 4.90 -4.70
C GLU A 50 -6.38 4.02 -5.41
N SER A 51 -6.92 4.48 -6.54
CA SER A 51 -7.83 3.70 -7.38
C SER A 51 -7.14 2.42 -7.90
N ALA A 52 -5.90 2.54 -8.40
CA ALA A 52 -5.12 1.40 -8.86
C ALA A 52 -4.86 0.38 -7.74
N LEU A 53 -4.53 0.87 -6.54
CA LEU A 53 -4.28 0.04 -5.38
C LEU A 53 -5.55 -0.66 -4.89
N SER A 54 -6.69 0.05 -4.90
CA SER A 54 -7.99 -0.54 -4.56
C SER A 54 -8.39 -1.66 -5.52
N ALA A 55 -8.17 -1.47 -6.83
CA ALA A 55 -8.45 -2.50 -7.82
C ALA A 55 -7.56 -3.75 -7.61
N GLU A 56 -6.28 -3.55 -7.31
CA GLU A 56 -5.38 -4.66 -7.03
C GLU A 56 -5.75 -5.39 -5.73
N ARG A 57 -6.16 -4.66 -4.68
CA ARG A 57 -6.67 -5.25 -3.43
C ARG A 57 -7.91 -6.11 -3.70
N ALA A 58 -8.91 -5.57 -4.39
CA ALA A 58 -10.13 -6.31 -4.72
C ALA A 58 -9.82 -7.60 -5.50
N ARG A 59 -8.85 -7.56 -6.42
CA ARG A 59 -8.40 -8.75 -7.14
C ARG A 59 -7.78 -9.79 -6.21
N TYR A 60 -6.89 -9.38 -5.32
CA TYR A 60 -6.26 -10.30 -4.37
C TYR A 60 -7.26 -10.83 -3.34
N ASP A 61 -8.19 -10.02 -2.88
CA ASP A 61 -9.25 -10.43 -1.95
C ASP A 61 -10.11 -11.53 -2.57
N ALA A 62 -10.52 -11.40 -3.84
CA ALA A 62 -11.24 -12.45 -4.55
C ALA A 62 -10.45 -13.77 -4.68
N LEU A 63 -9.15 -13.70 -4.97
CA LEU A 63 -8.29 -14.89 -5.05
C LEU A 63 -8.09 -15.56 -3.68
N LEU A 64 -7.98 -14.75 -2.62
CA LEU A 64 -7.88 -15.26 -1.25
C LEU A 64 -9.19 -15.92 -0.81
N GLU A 65 -10.34 -15.31 -1.11
CA GLU A 65 -11.66 -15.88 -0.84
C GLU A 65 -11.86 -17.21 -1.57
N GLU A 66 -11.47 -17.29 -2.84
CA GLU A 66 -11.51 -18.54 -3.59
C GLU A 66 -10.63 -19.60 -2.93
N GLN A 67 -9.39 -19.27 -2.58
CA GLN A 67 -8.46 -20.22 -1.95
C GLN A 67 -8.93 -20.67 -0.56
N ILE A 68 -9.48 -19.76 0.25
CA ILE A 68 -10.05 -20.08 1.55
C ILE A 68 -11.23 -21.02 1.35
N SER A 69 -12.14 -20.71 0.43
CA SER A 69 -13.31 -21.55 0.12
C SER A 69 -12.92 -22.96 -0.36
N HIS A 70 -11.83 -23.08 -1.11
CA HIS A 70 -11.32 -24.39 -1.57
C HIS A 70 -10.60 -25.19 -0.47
N SER A 71 -10.13 -24.54 0.60
CA SER A 71 -9.38 -25.19 1.69
C SER A 71 -10.21 -25.43 2.96
N THR A 72 -11.36 -24.79 3.11
CA THR A 72 -12.33 -25.08 4.18
C THR A 72 -13.29 -26.19 3.74
N LYS A 73 -13.11 -27.39 4.31
CA LYS A 73 -14.20 -28.36 4.38
C LYS A 73 -15.37 -27.74 5.15
N PRO A 74 -16.65 -28.00 4.78
CA PRO A 74 -17.79 -27.41 5.47
C PRO A 74 -17.82 -27.90 6.93
N GLY A 75 -17.41 -27.04 7.87
CA GLY A 75 -17.49 -27.32 9.31
C GLY A 75 -16.34 -26.81 10.20
N GLU A 76 -15.19 -26.38 9.67
CA GLU A 76 -14.07 -25.92 10.51
C GLU A 76 -14.00 -24.38 10.62
N LYS A 77 -14.01 -23.88 11.86
CA LYS A 77 -13.85 -22.45 12.16
C LYS A 77 -12.44 -21.97 11.77
N PRO A 78 -12.27 -20.70 11.35
CA PRO A 78 -10.96 -20.22 10.89
C PRO A 78 -9.92 -20.30 12.02
N VAL A 79 -8.83 -21.00 11.76
CA VAL A 79 -7.65 -20.98 12.62
C VAL A 79 -6.99 -19.62 12.46
N GLN A 80 -7.27 -18.69 13.37
CA GLN A 80 -6.43 -17.52 13.58
C GLN A 80 -5.00 -18.03 13.85
N ARG A 81 -4.13 -17.90 12.85
CA ARG A 81 -2.69 -18.11 13.00
C ARG A 81 -2.22 -17.12 14.05
N ARG A 82 -2.15 -17.56 15.31
CA ARG A 82 -1.66 -16.79 16.46
C ARG A 82 -0.41 -16.04 16.02
N ARG A 83 -0.49 -14.71 15.96
CA ARG A 83 0.71 -13.91 16.12
C ARG A 83 1.30 -14.35 17.46
N LYS A 84 2.48 -14.98 17.46
CA LYS A 84 3.27 -15.14 18.67
C LYS A 84 3.60 -13.72 19.14
N SER A 85 2.76 -13.15 19.99
CA SER A 85 3.13 -12.05 20.86
C SER A 85 4.03 -12.65 21.93
N GLU A 86 5.33 -12.61 21.70
CA GLU A 86 6.35 -12.81 22.71
C GLU A 86 6.16 -11.73 23.80
N PRO A 87 5.99 -12.07 25.08
CA PRO A 87 5.94 -11.07 26.12
C PRO A 87 7.36 -10.55 26.36
N ARG A 88 7.57 -9.27 26.06
CA ARG A 88 8.75 -8.51 26.49
C ARG A 88 8.79 -8.57 28.02
N GLN A 89 9.77 -9.29 28.58
CA GLN A 89 10.05 -9.20 30.02
C GLN A 89 10.56 -7.80 30.33
N GLU A 90 9.69 -6.98 30.87
CA GLU A 90 10.01 -5.75 31.56
C GLU A 90 10.66 -6.13 32.88
N LYS A 91 12.00 -6.18 32.93
CA LYS A 91 12.72 -6.18 34.20
C LYS A 91 12.69 -4.75 34.73
N THR A 92 11.62 -4.43 35.45
CA THR A 92 11.57 -3.29 36.35
C THR A 92 12.69 -3.47 37.38
N GLY A 93 13.63 -2.53 37.40
CA GLY A 93 14.51 -2.39 38.55
C GLY A 93 13.68 -2.00 39.76
N ASN A 94 13.91 -2.67 40.90
CA ASN A 94 13.72 -2.02 42.18
C ASN A 94 14.84 -2.46 43.13
N ALA A 95 15.20 -1.52 43.98
CA ALA A 95 16.45 -1.32 44.65
C ALA A 95 16.59 -2.08 45.97
N THR A 96 17.85 -2.07 46.44
CA THR A 96 18.26 -2.06 47.85
C THR A 96 18.02 -3.35 48.64
N GLU A 97 19.11 -4.07 48.90
CA GLU A 97 19.40 -4.45 50.28
C GLU A 97 20.91 -4.47 50.55
N LYS A 98 21.28 -3.69 51.57
CA LYS A 98 22.55 -3.66 52.28
C LYS A 98 22.78 -5.02 52.98
N SER A 99 24.02 -5.16 53.48
CA SER A 99 24.51 -6.17 54.44
C SER A 99 25.03 -7.44 53.76
N ILE A 100 26.29 -7.85 53.92
CA ILE A 100 27.26 -7.76 55.02
C ILE A 100 28.67 -7.63 54.43
#